data_AF-A0A8J4V695-F1
#
_entry.id   AF-A0A8J4V695-F1
#
_cell.length_a   1.000
_cell.length_b   1.000
_cell.length_c   1.000
_cell.angle_alpha   90.00
_cell.angle_beta   90.00
_cell.angle_gamma   90.00
#
_symmetry.space_group_name_H-M   'P 1'
#
loop_
_entity.id
_entity.type
_entity.pdbx_description
1 polymer ?
#
loop_
_entity_poly.entity_id
_entity_poly.type
_entity_poly.pdbx_seq_one_letter_code
_entity_poly.pdbx_strand_id
1 'polypeptide(L)'
;MEPILEIYNTLKERYEYYLTLRDERVKNWPLIESPLPMIYLVIGYLAFVLVGMKYMKNRKPLELKYPMIFHNLLCALISAYMTFETLYQAYINNYSFVCNPVDYSETGIGMAKILWLFYFSKSIEFMDTVFMILRGKLNQVTFLHVYHHSSIFFLWWIGVNWTAGGDAYLSAAVNSFVHTVMYTYYLLAALKIQPWWKKYLTQLQLAQFVLNVGTSIYVLSQDCPFPRWMMWAMIVYMAQMLLLFGSFYLGAYITKPKKKTQ
;
A
#
# COMPACT_ATOMS: atom_id res chain seq x y z
N MET A 1 -37.72 13.77 -6.04
CA MET A 1 -36.79 13.93 -7.18
C MET A 1 -35.87 15.11 -6.97
N GLU A 2 -36.37 16.26 -6.50
CA GLU A 2 -35.55 17.44 -6.13
C GLU A 2 -34.41 17.16 -5.13
N PRO A 3 -34.59 16.38 -4.04
CA PRO A 3 -33.51 16.17 -3.07
C PRO A 3 -32.34 15.37 -3.64
N ILE A 4 -32.63 14.44 -4.56
CA ILE A 4 -31.60 13.62 -5.21
C ILE A 4 -30.79 14.46 -6.19
N LEU A 5 -31.46 15.36 -6.92
CA LEU A 5 -30.82 16.27 -7.86
C LEU A 5 -29.95 17.31 -7.14
N GLU A 6 -30.41 17.83 -6.00
CA GLU A 6 -29.63 18.74 -5.16
C GLU A 6 -28.37 18.07 -4.61
N ILE A 7 -28.50 16.87 -4.04
CA ILE A 7 -27.35 16.08 -3.56
C ILE A 7 -26.37 15.82 -4.72
N TYR A 8 -26.87 15.44 -5.89
CA TYR A 8 -26.04 15.21 -7.07
C TYR A 8 -25.27 16.47 -7.48
N ASN A 9 -25.93 17.62 -7.55
CA ASN A 9 -25.31 18.88 -7.92
C ASN A 9 -24.25 19.30 -6.89
N THR A 10 -24.54 19.21 -5.60
CA THR A 10 -23.57 19.51 -4.53
C THR A 10 -22.34 18.58 -4.59
N LEU A 11 -22.55 17.27 -4.83
CA LEU A 11 -21.44 16.33 -4.97
C LEU A 11 -20.60 16.62 -6.22
N LYS A 12 -21.26 16.98 -7.33
CA LYS A 12 -20.61 17.35 -8.58
C LYS A 12 -19.76 18.61 -8.42
N GLU A 13 -20.31 19.67 -7.83
CA GLU A 13 -19.58 20.93 -7.57
C GLU A 13 -18.36 20.70 -6.67
N ARG A 14 -18.52 19.91 -5.59
CA ARG A 14 -17.39 19.56 -4.73
C ARG A 14 -16.33 18.75 -5.46
N TYR A 15 -16.75 17.79 -6.27
CA TYR A 15 -15.83 16.98 -7.07
C TYR A 15 -15.05 17.86 -8.05
N GLU A 16 -15.73 18.73 -8.78
CA GLU A 16 -15.10 19.70 -9.70
C GLU A 16 -14.13 20.63 -8.95
N TYR A 17 -14.52 21.15 -7.77
CA TYR A 17 -13.64 21.94 -6.93
C TYR A 17 -12.36 21.17 -6.53
N TYR A 18 -12.47 19.94 -6.04
CA TYR A 18 -11.29 19.14 -5.67
C TYR A 18 -10.41 18.78 -6.85
N LEU A 19 -10.97 18.63 -8.06
CA LEU A 19 -10.20 18.44 -9.28
C LEU A 19 -9.34 19.66 -9.61
N THR A 20 -9.78 20.88 -9.29
CA THR A 20 -8.95 22.09 -9.51
C THR A 20 -7.75 22.17 -8.56
N LEU A 21 -7.77 21.47 -7.43
CA LEU A 21 -6.69 21.42 -6.44
C LEU A 21 -5.69 20.28 -6.70
N ARG A 22 -5.89 19.53 -7.79
CA ARG A 22 -5.10 18.37 -8.13
C ARG A 22 -3.72 18.77 -8.64
N ASP A 23 -2.75 17.89 -8.43
CA ASP A 23 -1.43 17.99 -9.02
C ASP A 23 -1.49 17.82 -10.55
N GLU A 24 -1.26 18.93 -11.25
CA GLU A 24 -1.30 19.01 -12.71
C GLU A 24 -0.28 18.10 -13.41
N ARG A 25 0.81 17.71 -12.73
CA ARG A 25 1.89 16.91 -13.32
C ARG A 25 1.45 15.47 -13.59
N VAL A 26 0.56 14.95 -12.76
CA VAL A 26 0.15 13.53 -12.79
C VAL A 26 -1.17 13.29 -13.52
N LYS A 27 -1.84 14.35 -13.97
CA LYS A 27 -3.25 14.30 -14.42
C LYS A 27 -3.53 13.30 -15.54
N ASN A 28 -2.57 13.14 -16.46
CA ASN A 28 -2.68 12.27 -17.62
C ASN A 28 -2.03 10.89 -17.42
N TRP A 29 -1.64 10.55 -16.19
CA TRP A 29 -0.98 9.29 -15.92
C TRP A 29 -2.00 8.15 -15.75
N PRO A 30 -1.63 6.91 -16.12
CA PRO A 30 -2.53 5.78 -16.05
C PRO A 30 -3.09 5.58 -14.63
N LEU A 31 -4.38 5.24 -14.54
CA LEU A 31 -5.12 4.99 -13.30
C LEU A 31 -5.24 6.17 -12.33
N ILE A 32 -4.83 7.38 -12.73
CA ILE A 32 -4.88 8.59 -11.90
C ILE A 32 -5.92 9.59 -12.43
N GLU A 33 -6.05 9.73 -13.76
CA GLU A 33 -6.94 10.70 -14.45
C GLU A 33 -8.32 10.87 -13.82
N SER A 34 -8.98 9.78 -13.43
CA SER A 34 -10.25 9.81 -12.74
C SER A 34 -10.28 8.78 -11.60
N PRO A 35 -11.22 8.90 -10.64
CA PRO A 35 -11.39 7.88 -9.60
C PRO A 35 -11.99 6.57 -10.14
N LEU A 36 -12.60 6.58 -11.34
CA LEU A 36 -13.36 5.44 -11.85
C LEU A 36 -12.51 4.16 -12.01
N PRO A 37 -11.32 4.17 -12.66
CA PRO A 37 -10.48 2.98 -12.74
C PRO A 37 -10.11 2.43 -11.37
N MET A 38 -9.79 3.30 -10.42
CA MET A 38 -9.47 2.91 -9.05
C MET A 38 -10.68 2.23 -8.38
N ILE A 39 -11.87 2.83 -8.47
CA ILE A 39 -13.11 2.29 -7.91
C ILE A 39 -13.43 0.92 -8.52
N TYR A 40 -13.36 0.80 -9.85
CA TYR A 40 -13.63 -0.47 -10.53
C TYR A 40 -12.64 -1.56 -10.15
N LEU A 41 -11.36 -1.24 -9.98
CA LEU A 41 -10.35 -2.19 -9.53
C LEU A 41 -10.59 -2.65 -8.08
N VAL A 42 -10.96 -1.74 -7.16
CA VAL A 42 -11.29 -2.10 -5.77
C VAL A 42 -12.55 -2.96 -5.71
N ILE A 43 -13.62 -2.56 -6.41
CA ILE A 43 -14.86 -3.34 -6.45
C ILE A 43 -14.62 -4.72 -7.08
N GLY A 44 -13.89 -4.76 -8.20
CA GLY A 44 -13.52 -6.01 -8.86
C GLY A 44 -12.69 -6.91 -7.98
N TYR A 45 -11.72 -6.36 -7.25
CA TYR A 45 -10.91 -7.07 -6.26
C TYR A 45 -11.79 -7.68 -5.15
N LEU A 46 -12.65 -6.89 -4.53
CA LEU A 46 -13.53 -7.36 -3.45
C LEU A 46 -14.53 -8.41 -3.95
N ALA A 47 -15.12 -8.20 -5.13
CA ALA A 47 -15.99 -9.19 -5.77
C ALA A 47 -15.25 -10.50 -6.05
N PHE A 48 -14.02 -10.42 -6.57
CA PHE A 48 -13.17 -11.59 -6.79
C PHE A 48 -12.88 -12.33 -5.48
N VAL A 49 -12.59 -11.61 -4.39
CA VAL A 49 -12.37 -12.23 -3.07
C VAL A 49 -13.61 -13.00 -2.63
N LEU A 50 -14.79 -12.37 -2.65
CA LEU A 50 -16.03 -12.99 -2.20
C LEU A 50 -16.42 -14.21 -3.04
N VAL A 51 -16.42 -14.06 -4.38
CA VAL A 51 -16.78 -15.14 -5.31
C VAL A 51 -15.73 -16.24 -5.32
N GLY A 52 -14.45 -15.87 -5.38
CA GLY A 52 -13.32 -16.78 -5.44
C GLY A 52 -13.19 -17.64 -4.19
N MET A 53 -13.36 -17.05 -2.99
CA MET A 53 -13.37 -17.80 -1.74
C MET A 53 -14.49 -18.84 -1.69
N LYS A 54 -15.71 -18.49 -2.13
CA LYS A 54 -16.84 -19.42 -2.20
C LYS A 54 -16.60 -20.51 -3.24
N TYR A 55 -16.08 -20.14 -4.41
CA TYR A 55 -15.83 -21.05 -5.52
C TYR A 55 -14.74 -22.08 -5.20
N MET A 56 -13.65 -21.66 -4.56
CA MET A 56 -12.51 -22.54 -4.26
C MET A 56 -12.70 -23.40 -3.00
N LYS A 57 -13.73 -23.14 -2.18
CA LYS A 57 -14.01 -23.90 -0.94
C LYS A 57 -14.13 -25.41 -1.15
N ASN A 58 -14.73 -25.82 -2.28
CA ASN A 58 -15.00 -27.23 -2.61
C ASN A 58 -14.24 -27.72 -3.84
N ARG A 59 -13.14 -27.05 -4.22
CA ARG A 59 -12.36 -27.38 -5.41
C ARG A 59 -10.92 -27.72 -5.06
N LYS A 60 -10.29 -28.50 -5.94
CA LYS A 60 -8.87 -28.83 -5.81
C LYS A 60 -8.03 -27.56 -6.04
N PRO A 61 -7.04 -27.30 -5.18
CA PRO A 61 -6.06 -26.23 -5.38
C PRO A 61 -5.37 -26.32 -6.75
N LEU A 62 -5.11 -25.17 -7.36
CA LEU A 62 -4.28 -25.08 -8.57
C LEU A 62 -2.79 -25.06 -8.22
N GLU A 63 -1.97 -25.71 -9.05
CA GLU A 63 -0.51 -25.66 -8.95
C GLU A 63 0.06 -24.45 -9.70
N LEU A 64 0.23 -23.34 -9.00
CA LEU A 64 0.65 -22.05 -9.59
C LEU A 64 2.11 -21.69 -9.27
N LYS A 65 3.00 -22.68 -9.20
CA LYS A 65 4.40 -22.47 -8.76
C LYS A 65 5.15 -21.43 -9.59
N TYR A 66 5.21 -21.61 -10.92
CA TYR A 66 5.97 -20.71 -11.79
C TYR A 66 5.38 -19.30 -11.88
N PRO A 67 4.05 -19.12 -12.06
CA PRO A 67 3.43 -17.80 -11.99
C PRO A 67 3.73 -17.06 -10.68
N MET A 68 3.70 -17.76 -9.54
CA MET A 68 4.04 -17.16 -8.24
C MET A 68 5.52 -16.76 -8.14
N ILE A 69 6.44 -17.61 -8.64
CA ILE A 69 7.88 -17.27 -8.65
C ILE A 69 8.10 -16.01 -9.46
N PHE A 70 7.52 -15.93 -10.66
CA PHE A 70 7.62 -14.75 -11.51
C PHE A 70 7.03 -13.51 -10.82
N HIS A 71 5.83 -13.62 -10.27
CA HIS A 71 5.16 -12.53 -9.56
C HIS A 71 5.96 -12.02 -8.36
N ASN A 72 6.43 -12.92 -7.48
CA ASN A 72 7.22 -12.54 -6.31
C ASN A 72 8.57 -11.91 -6.72
N LEU A 73 9.21 -12.43 -7.77
CA LEU A 73 10.44 -11.84 -8.31
C LEU A 73 10.17 -10.43 -8.87
N LEU A 74 9.12 -10.26 -9.66
CA LEU A 74 8.73 -8.97 -10.21
C LEU A 74 8.45 -7.96 -9.09
N CYS A 75 7.65 -8.33 -8.10
CA CYS A 75 7.33 -7.46 -6.96
C CYS A 75 8.57 -7.11 -6.13
N ALA A 76 9.48 -8.07 -5.92
CA ALA A 76 10.75 -7.81 -5.23
C ALA A 76 11.62 -6.80 -6.02
N LEU A 77 11.75 -6.98 -7.33
CA LEU A 77 12.55 -6.08 -8.19
C LEU A 77 11.96 -4.68 -8.29
N ILE A 78 10.65 -4.55 -8.51
CA ILE A 78 9.98 -3.25 -8.57
C ILE A 78 10.07 -2.56 -7.21
N SER A 79 9.89 -3.29 -6.10
CA SER A 79 10.04 -2.72 -4.75
C SER A 79 11.47 -2.26 -4.47
N ALA A 80 12.48 -3.02 -4.92
CA ALA A 80 13.88 -2.63 -4.78
C ALA A 80 14.15 -1.35 -5.57
N TYR A 81 13.70 -1.31 -6.84
CA TYR A 81 13.81 -0.11 -7.68
C TYR A 81 13.13 1.10 -7.03
N MET A 82 11.89 0.96 -6.53
CA MET A 82 11.19 2.05 -5.85
C MET A 82 11.92 2.52 -4.59
N THR A 83 12.54 1.61 -3.84
CA THR A 83 13.35 1.97 -2.66
C THR A 83 14.53 2.85 -3.07
N PHE A 84 15.33 2.42 -4.05
CA PHE A 84 16.50 3.18 -4.47
C PHE A 84 16.14 4.48 -5.17
N GLU A 85 15.15 4.45 -6.06
CA GLU A 85 14.72 5.61 -6.82
C GLU A 85 14.07 6.66 -5.90
N THR A 86 13.24 6.29 -4.93
CA THR A 86 12.69 7.27 -3.96
C THR A 86 13.79 7.95 -3.16
N LEU A 87 14.81 7.20 -2.71
CA LEU A 87 15.95 7.77 -2.01
C LEU A 87 16.84 8.64 -2.91
N TYR A 88 17.04 8.22 -4.16
CA TYR A 88 17.78 9.00 -5.15
C TYR A 88 17.06 10.32 -5.48
N GLN A 89 15.75 10.26 -5.72
CA GLN A 89 14.91 11.44 -5.94
C GLN A 89 14.93 12.36 -4.73
N ALA A 90 14.86 11.84 -3.50
CA ALA A 90 14.99 12.64 -2.29
C ALA A 90 16.36 13.34 -2.21
N TYR A 91 17.45 12.63 -2.55
CA TYR A 91 18.80 13.19 -2.57
C TYR A 91 18.96 14.34 -3.58
N ILE A 92 18.56 14.14 -4.84
CA ILE A 92 18.71 15.18 -5.88
C ILE A 92 17.80 16.39 -5.66
N ASN A 93 16.69 16.21 -4.94
CA ASN A 93 15.77 17.29 -4.56
C ASN A 93 16.13 17.92 -3.19
N ASN A 94 17.27 17.55 -2.58
CA ASN A 94 17.74 18.05 -1.29
C ASN A 94 16.73 17.88 -0.14
N TYR A 95 16.03 16.75 -0.11
CA TYR A 95 15.08 16.48 0.96
C TYR A 95 15.81 16.27 2.29
N SER A 96 15.27 16.89 3.33
CA SER A 96 15.55 16.51 4.71
C SER A 96 14.86 15.19 5.04
N PHE A 97 15.18 14.59 6.20
CA PHE A 97 14.54 13.33 6.62
C PHE A 97 13.00 13.46 6.76
N VAL A 98 12.53 14.64 7.15
CA VAL A 98 11.12 15.03 7.31
C VAL A 98 10.99 16.53 7.02
N CYS A 99 9.76 17.04 6.95
CA CYS A 99 9.43 18.44 6.71
C CYS A 99 9.74 18.93 5.29
N ASN A 100 9.52 18.06 4.32
CA ASN A 100 9.73 18.35 2.91
C ASN A 100 8.42 18.84 2.27
N PRO A 101 8.44 19.99 1.57
CA PRO A 101 7.29 20.43 0.80
C PRO A 101 7.07 19.55 -0.42
N VAL A 102 5.84 19.54 -0.92
CA VAL A 102 5.57 19.03 -2.25
C VAL A 102 6.03 20.08 -3.26
N ASP A 103 7.08 19.77 -4.02
CA ASP A 103 7.48 20.58 -5.17
C ASP A 103 6.57 20.22 -6.35
N TYR A 104 5.68 21.12 -6.76
CA TYR A 104 4.74 20.95 -7.88
C TYR A 104 5.30 21.39 -9.25
N SER A 105 6.58 21.74 -9.33
CA SER A 105 7.23 22.11 -10.59
C SER A 105 7.81 20.90 -11.33
N GLU A 106 8.43 21.16 -12.48
CA GLU A 106 9.11 20.14 -13.31
C GLU A 106 10.23 19.42 -12.55
N THR A 107 10.91 20.06 -11.59
CA THR A 107 11.97 19.40 -10.80
C THR A 107 11.41 18.28 -9.93
N GLY A 108 10.21 18.45 -9.37
CA GLY A 108 9.55 17.44 -8.56
C GLY A 108 8.96 16.26 -9.35
N ILE A 109 8.97 16.29 -10.68
CA ILE A 109 8.31 15.26 -11.50
C ILE A 109 8.92 13.87 -11.31
N GLY A 110 10.22 13.78 -11.01
CA GLY A 110 10.90 12.52 -10.74
C GLY A 110 10.36 11.83 -9.48
N MET A 111 10.17 12.60 -8.40
CA MET A 111 9.52 12.11 -7.18
C MET A 111 8.05 11.73 -7.44
N ALA A 112 7.32 12.55 -8.18
CA ALA A 112 5.93 12.24 -8.53
C ALA A 112 5.82 10.91 -9.30
N LYS A 113 6.72 10.66 -10.29
CA LYS A 113 6.76 9.43 -11.09
C LYS A 113 6.96 8.19 -10.22
N ILE A 114 7.87 8.26 -9.25
CA ILE A 114 8.14 7.10 -8.40
C ILE A 114 7.00 6.84 -7.40
N LEU A 115 6.34 7.88 -6.90
CA LEU A 115 5.14 7.73 -6.07
C LEU A 115 3.94 7.20 -6.87
N TRP A 116 3.82 7.57 -8.15
CA TRP A 116 2.87 6.94 -9.05
C TRP A 116 3.17 5.47 -9.29
N LEU A 117 4.44 5.12 -9.52
CA LEU A 117 4.84 3.71 -9.66
C LEU A 117 4.52 2.92 -8.39
N PHE A 118 4.71 3.53 -7.21
CA PHE A 118 4.31 2.96 -5.93
C PHE A 118 2.80 2.70 -5.86
N TYR A 119 1.97 3.67 -6.25
CA TYR A 119 0.53 3.47 -6.35
C TYR A 119 0.17 2.34 -7.33
N PHE A 120 0.76 2.37 -8.53
CA PHE A 120 0.54 1.36 -9.56
C PHE A 120 0.92 -0.04 -9.08
N SER A 121 2.02 -0.17 -8.34
CA SER A 121 2.47 -1.46 -7.79
C SER A 121 1.40 -2.11 -6.93
N LYS A 122 0.60 -1.33 -6.18
CA LYS A 122 -0.47 -1.87 -5.32
C LYS A 122 -1.57 -2.59 -6.10
N SER A 123 -1.81 -2.20 -7.36
CA SER A 123 -2.71 -2.95 -8.25
C SER A 123 -2.13 -4.32 -8.64
N ILE A 124 -0.81 -4.41 -8.84
CA ILE A 124 -0.11 -5.68 -9.11
C ILE A 124 -0.19 -6.59 -7.88
N GLU A 125 -0.03 -6.02 -6.68
CA GLU A 125 -0.09 -6.76 -5.40
C GLU A 125 -1.47 -7.40 -5.13
N PHE A 126 -2.56 -7.00 -5.83
CA PHE A 126 -3.82 -7.74 -5.77
C PHE A 126 -3.69 -9.21 -6.18
N MET A 127 -2.70 -9.54 -7.03
CA MET A 127 -2.42 -10.91 -7.43
C MET A 127 -2.00 -11.81 -6.26
N ASP A 128 -1.50 -11.26 -5.16
CA ASP A 128 -1.22 -12.04 -3.95
C ASP A 128 -2.48 -12.76 -3.46
N THR A 129 -3.61 -12.03 -3.45
CA THR A 129 -4.91 -12.56 -3.03
C THR A 129 -5.44 -13.58 -4.03
N VAL A 130 -5.22 -13.33 -5.34
CA VAL A 130 -5.58 -14.27 -6.41
C VAL A 130 -4.85 -15.59 -6.21
N PHE A 131 -3.52 -15.56 -5.98
CA PHE A 131 -2.74 -16.76 -5.73
C PHE A 131 -3.16 -17.49 -4.44
N MET A 132 -3.47 -16.77 -3.36
CA MET A 132 -3.97 -17.38 -2.13
C MET A 132 -5.28 -18.14 -2.37
N ILE A 133 -6.23 -17.53 -3.08
CA ILE A 133 -7.54 -18.13 -3.37
C ILE A 133 -7.41 -19.34 -4.29
N LEU A 134 -6.74 -19.18 -5.44
CA LEU A 134 -6.62 -20.24 -6.45
C LEU A 134 -5.81 -21.46 -5.96
N ARG A 135 -4.90 -21.26 -5.00
CA ARG A 135 -4.18 -22.34 -4.32
C ARG A 135 -4.93 -22.95 -3.14
N GLY A 136 -6.18 -22.56 -2.93
CA GLY A 136 -6.99 -23.02 -1.80
C GLY A 136 -6.41 -22.64 -0.44
N LYS A 137 -5.54 -21.62 -0.36
CA LYS A 137 -4.97 -21.09 0.89
C LYS A 137 -5.89 -20.02 1.47
N LEU A 138 -7.17 -20.37 1.63
CA LEU A 138 -8.23 -19.44 2.02
C LEU A 138 -8.01 -18.85 3.43
N ASN A 139 -7.30 -19.57 4.30
CA ASN A 139 -6.90 -19.08 5.63
C ASN A 139 -5.89 -17.93 5.60
N GLN A 140 -5.22 -17.68 4.46
CA GLN A 140 -4.33 -16.52 4.28
C GLN A 140 -5.09 -15.26 3.89
N VAL A 141 -6.30 -15.40 3.33
CA VAL A 141 -7.18 -14.29 2.94
C VAL A 141 -7.92 -13.77 4.19
N THR A 142 -7.14 -13.13 5.07
CA THR A 142 -7.64 -12.59 6.34
C THR A 142 -8.30 -11.22 6.14
N PHE A 143 -9.07 -10.77 7.13
CA PHE A 143 -9.59 -9.41 7.16
C PHE A 143 -8.47 -8.37 7.01
N LEU A 144 -7.39 -8.53 7.77
CA LEU A 144 -6.21 -7.65 7.70
C LEU A 144 -5.67 -7.54 6.27
N HIS A 145 -5.52 -8.68 5.58
CA HIS A 145 -5.00 -8.74 4.22
C HIS A 145 -5.90 -7.98 3.23
N VAL A 146 -7.19 -8.33 3.19
CA VAL A 146 -8.15 -7.73 2.26
C VAL A 146 -8.38 -6.25 2.54
N TYR A 147 -8.48 -5.89 3.82
CA TYR A 147 -8.58 -4.50 4.27
C TYR A 147 -7.36 -3.71 3.78
N HIS A 148 -6.14 -4.14 4.12
CA HIS A 148 -4.91 -3.46 3.71
C HIS A 148 -4.82 -3.27 2.20
N HIS A 149 -4.96 -4.33 1.40
CA HIS A 149 -4.80 -4.22 -0.06
C HIS A 149 -5.85 -3.30 -0.68
N SER A 150 -7.11 -3.38 -0.26
CA SER A 150 -8.16 -2.50 -0.80
C SER A 150 -7.99 -1.04 -0.37
N SER A 151 -7.70 -0.79 0.91
CA SER A 151 -7.57 0.58 1.44
C SER A 151 -6.29 1.27 0.98
N ILE A 152 -5.16 0.56 0.92
CA ILE A 152 -3.88 1.19 0.55
C ILE A 152 -3.91 1.68 -0.90
N PHE A 153 -4.53 0.93 -1.80
CA PHE A 153 -4.68 1.32 -3.20
C PHE A 153 -5.53 2.60 -3.33
N PHE A 154 -6.65 2.66 -2.61
CA PHE A 154 -7.49 3.86 -2.54
C PHE A 154 -6.75 5.08 -1.95
N LEU A 155 -6.07 4.91 -0.82
CA LEU A 155 -5.36 6.00 -0.15
C LEU A 155 -4.22 6.57 -0.99
N TRP A 156 -3.47 5.71 -1.69
CA TRP A 156 -2.40 6.19 -2.58
C TRP A 156 -2.91 6.82 -3.87
N TRP A 157 -4.11 6.48 -4.35
CA TRP A 157 -4.75 7.26 -5.41
C TRP A 157 -4.96 8.72 -4.97
N ILE A 158 -5.43 8.93 -3.74
CA ILE A 158 -5.54 10.29 -3.16
C ILE A 158 -4.14 10.91 -3.01
N GLY A 159 -3.20 10.19 -2.41
CA GLY A 159 -1.84 10.69 -2.18
C GLY A 159 -1.15 11.17 -3.46
N VAL A 160 -1.27 10.43 -4.57
CA VAL A 160 -0.68 10.81 -5.85
C VAL A 160 -1.43 11.98 -6.50
N ASN A 161 -2.75 12.06 -6.36
CA ASN A 161 -3.53 13.15 -6.98
C ASN A 161 -3.29 14.52 -6.33
N TRP A 162 -2.99 14.59 -5.03
CA TRP A 162 -2.86 15.88 -4.32
C TRP A 162 -1.48 16.12 -3.70
N THR A 163 -0.71 15.07 -3.41
CA THR A 163 0.54 15.15 -2.62
C THR A 163 1.64 14.26 -3.20
N ALA A 164 1.85 14.28 -4.52
CA ALA A 164 2.88 13.49 -5.21
C ALA A 164 4.30 14.06 -4.99
N GLY A 165 4.75 14.10 -3.73
CA GLY A 165 6.08 14.52 -3.33
C GLY A 165 6.16 14.81 -1.84
N GLY A 166 7.20 15.55 -1.42
CA GLY A 166 7.39 15.95 -0.03
C GLY A 166 7.47 14.75 0.92
N ASP A 167 6.94 14.90 2.13
CA ASP A 167 7.01 13.88 3.18
C ASP A 167 6.29 12.56 2.88
N ALA A 168 5.53 12.46 1.77
CA ALA A 168 5.02 11.17 1.30
C ALA A 168 6.16 10.21 0.89
N TYR A 169 7.33 10.73 0.51
CA TYR A 169 8.46 9.93 0.03
C TYR A 169 8.93 8.89 1.07
N LEU A 170 8.98 9.27 2.34
CA LEU A 170 9.57 8.43 3.39
C LEU A 170 8.71 7.19 3.62
N SER A 171 7.39 7.36 3.67
CA SER A 171 6.47 6.23 3.80
C SER A 171 6.53 5.30 2.58
N ALA A 172 6.68 5.84 1.36
CA ALA A 172 6.86 5.03 0.17
C ALA A 172 8.18 4.25 0.20
N ALA A 173 9.30 4.93 0.48
CA ALA A 173 10.64 4.35 0.54
C ALA A 173 10.73 3.21 1.55
N VAL A 174 10.26 3.45 2.79
CA VAL A 174 10.29 2.43 3.84
C VAL A 174 9.36 1.25 3.48
N ASN A 175 8.15 1.51 2.97
CA ASN A 175 7.26 0.44 2.54
C ASN A 175 7.86 -0.41 1.41
N SER A 176 8.44 0.24 0.39
CA SER A 176 9.13 -0.45 -0.71
C SER A 176 10.32 -1.27 -0.21
N PHE A 177 11.07 -0.77 0.76
CA PHE A 177 12.17 -1.54 1.37
C PHE A 177 11.64 -2.80 2.06
N VAL A 178 10.62 -2.67 2.90
CA VAL A 178 10.00 -3.82 3.58
C VAL A 178 9.36 -4.78 2.58
N HIS A 179 8.73 -4.30 1.51
CA HIS A 179 8.17 -5.12 0.45
C HIS A 179 9.26 -5.87 -0.33
N THR A 180 10.43 -5.27 -0.54
CA THR A 180 11.60 -5.96 -1.12
C THR A 180 11.97 -7.18 -0.28
N VAL A 181 12.10 -7.01 1.05
CA VAL A 181 12.40 -8.12 1.98
C VAL A 181 11.27 -9.15 2.02
N MET A 182 10.01 -8.70 2.03
CA MET A 182 8.82 -9.57 2.07
C MET A 182 8.68 -10.42 0.82
N TYR A 183 8.73 -9.84 -0.37
CA TYR A 183 8.60 -10.59 -1.62
C TYR A 183 9.82 -11.47 -1.88
N THR A 184 11.00 -11.10 -1.41
CA THR A 184 12.17 -11.99 -1.40
C THR A 184 11.91 -13.21 -0.52
N TYR A 185 11.32 -13.03 0.66
CA TYR A 185 10.90 -14.14 1.52
C TYR A 185 9.86 -15.05 0.82
N TYR A 186 8.86 -14.48 0.15
CA TYR A 186 7.85 -15.26 -0.59
C TYR A 186 8.41 -15.97 -1.82
N LEU A 187 9.35 -15.35 -2.53
CA LEU A 187 10.08 -15.97 -3.63
C LEU A 187 10.85 -17.21 -3.16
N LEU A 188 11.63 -17.07 -2.08
CA LEU A 188 12.37 -18.18 -1.48
C LEU A 188 11.41 -19.29 -1.01
N ALA A 189 10.31 -18.92 -0.35
CA ALA A 189 9.29 -19.87 0.07
C ALA A 189 8.65 -20.62 -1.12
N ALA A 190 8.43 -19.97 -2.26
CA ALA A 190 7.92 -20.59 -3.48
C ALA A 190 8.95 -21.56 -4.13
N LEU A 191 10.24 -21.29 -3.93
CA LEU A 191 11.36 -22.19 -4.29
C LEU A 191 11.58 -23.32 -3.27
N LYS A 192 10.70 -23.45 -2.26
CA LYS A 192 10.79 -24.41 -1.15
C LYS A 192 11.98 -24.18 -0.22
N ILE A 193 12.59 -23.00 -0.26
CA ILE A 193 13.57 -22.54 0.73
C ILE A 193 12.77 -21.88 1.85
N GLN A 194 13.02 -22.25 3.11
CA GLN A 194 12.31 -21.68 4.27
C GLN A 194 13.25 -20.74 5.03
N PRO A 195 13.16 -19.40 4.81
CA PRO A 195 14.02 -18.48 5.51
C PRO A 195 13.70 -18.42 7.00
N TRP A 196 14.74 -18.43 7.84
CA TRP A 196 14.62 -18.38 9.30
C TRP A 196 14.09 -17.03 9.81
N TRP A 197 14.15 -15.98 8.97
CA TRP A 197 13.85 -14.61 9.39
C TRP A 197 12.38 -14.19 9.30
N LYS A 198 11.44 -15.13 9.15
CA LYS A 198 10.00 -14.83 9.08
C LYS A 198 9.52 -13.94 10.24
N LYS A 199 9.99 -14.20 11.47
CA LYS A 199 9.61 -13.41 12.65
C LYS A 199 10.15 -11.97 12.58
N TYR A 200 11.38 -11.79 12.11
CA TYR A 200 12.01 -10.47 11.97
C TYR A 200 11.34 -9.65 10.87
N LEU A 201 10.79 -10.30 9.84
CA LEU A 201 9.99 -9.60 8.82
C LEU A 201 8.75 -8.93 9.42
N THR A 202 8.00 -9.62 10.30
CA THR A 202 6.84 -9.01 10.96
C THR A 202 7.26 -7.90 11.94
N GLN A 203 8.39 -8.04 12.61
CA GLN A 203 8.94 -6.97 13.46
C GLN A 203 9.35 -5.74 12.62
N LEU A 204 9.91 -5.96 11.43
CA LEU A 204 10.26 -4.88 10.50
C LEU A 204 9.01 -4.13 10.01
N GLN A 205 7.92 -4.85 9.70
CA GLN A 205 6.63 -4.24 9.34
C GLN A 205 6.06 -3.39 10.49
N LEU A 206 6.11 -3.88 11.73
CA LEU A 206 5.67 -3.12 12.91
C LEU A 206 6.54 -1.87 13.13
N ALA A 207 7.86 -2.00 12.98
CA ALA A 207 8.79 -0.87 13.09
C ALA A 207 8.51 0.21 12.04
N GLN A 208 8.19 -0.17 10.80
CA GLN A 208 7.77 0.76 9.75
C GLN A 208 6.52 1.56 10.17
N PHE A 209 5.50 0.93 10.75
CA PHE A 209 4.28 1.65 11.16
C PHE A 209 4.57 2.63 12.29
N VAL A 210 5.38 2.23 13.27
CA VAL A 210 5.81 3.12 14.36
C VAL A 210 6.60 4.31 13.82
N LEU A 211 7.54 4.07 12.89
CA LEU A 211 8.31 5.13 12.24
C LEU A 211 7.39 6.13 11.54
N ASN A 212 6.46 5.66 10.70
CA ASN A 212 5.53 6.54 9.98
C ASN A 212 4.62 7.36 10.92
N VAL A 213 4.16 6.77 12.04
CA VAL A 213 3.39 7.52 13.06
C VAL A 213 4.26 8.60 13.70
N GLY A 214 5.47 8.25 14.13
CA GLY A 214 6.39 9.17 14.79
C GLY A 214 6.77 10.36 13.89
N THR A 215 7.11 10.09 12.63
CA THR A 215 7.44 11.15 11.67
C THR A 215 6.23 12.04 11.36
N SER A 216 5.03 11.46 11.24
CA SER A 216 3.80 12.24 11.03
C SER A 216 3.51 13.20 12.20
N ILE A 217 3.64 12.72 13.43
CA ILE A 217 3.44 13.53 14.64
C ILE A 217 4.48 14.65 14.69
N TYR A 218 5.75 14.34 14.38
CA TYR A 218 6.81 15.33 14.34
C TYR A 218 6.51 16.44 13.31
N VAL A 219 6.16 16.07 12.07
CA VAL A 219 5.79 17.02 10.99
C VAL A 219 4.64 17.93 11.42
N LEU A 220 3.61 17.38 12.06
CA LEU A 220 2.47 18.16 12.56
C LEU A 220 2.83 19.12 13.70
N SER A 221 3.87 18.79 14.48
CA SER A 221 4.35 19.59 15.63
C SER A 221 5.25 20.76 15.23
N GLN A 222 5.96 20.65 14.10
CA GLN A 222 6.95 21.62 13.65
C GLN A 222 6.41 22.61 12.60
N ASP A 223 5.10 22.60 12.34
CA ASP A 223 4.42 23.42 11.33
C ASP A 223 5.08 23.38 9.94
N CYS A 224 5.44 22.17 9.51
CA CYS A 224 6.15 21.95 8.27
C CYS A 224 5.27 22.18 7.03
N PRO A 225 5.87 22.53 5.86
CA PRO A 225 5.14 22.91 4.64
C PRO A 225 4.60 21.70 3.87
N PHE A 226 3.97 20.75 4.57
CA PHE A 226 3.31 19.58 4.01
C PHE A 226 1.84 19.54 4.44
N PRO A 227 0.90 19.11 3.58
CA PRO A 227 -0.53 19.18 3.90
C PRO A 227 -0.90 18.40 5.16
N ARG A 228 -1.38 19.12 6.19
CA ARG A 228 -1.72 18.57 7.51
C ARG A 228 -2.75 17.44 7.45
N TRP A 229 -3.73 17.53 6.54
CA TRP A 229 -4.77 16.52 6.38
C TRP A 229 -4.18 15.15 5.98
N MET A 230 -3.12 15.15 5.17
CA MET A 230 -2.45 13.92 4.71
C MET A 230 -1.69 13.26 5.87
N MET A 231 -1.08 14.06 6.75
CA MET A 231 -0.42 13.56 7.97
C MET A 231 -1.42 12.97 8.96
N TRP A 232 -2.59 13.61 9.16
CA TRP A 232 -3.66 13.02 9.97
C TRP A 232 -4.18 11.71 9.38
N ALA A 233 -4.39 11.65 8.06
CA ALA A 233 -4.80 10.42 7.38
C ALA A 233 -3.75 9.30 7.55
N MET A 234 -2.45 9.65 7.43
CA MET A 234 -1.35 8.71 7.65
C MET A 234 -1.33 8.19 9.09
N ILE A 235 -1.49 9.06 10.11
CA ILE A 235 -1.54 8.63 11.52
C ILE A 235 -2.69 7.65 11.75
N VAL A 236 -3.90 7.99 11.30
CA VAL A 236 -5.08 7.15 11.49
C VAL A 236 -4.87 5.78 10.85
N TYR A 237 -4.39 5.75 9.61
CA TYR A 237 -4.16 4.50 8.88
C TYR A 237 -3.04 3.65 9.50
N MET A 238 -1.91 4.26 9.86
CA MET A 238 -0.78 3.54 10.46
C MET A 238 -1.11 3.02 11.85
N ALA A 239 -1.92 3.74 12.63
CA ALA A 239 -2.43 3.26 13.92
C ALA A 239 -3.34 2.03 13.73
N GLN A 240 -4.25 2.05 12.76
CA GLN A 240 -5.08 0.88 12.41
C GLN A 240 -4.21 -0.32 11.99
N MET A 241 -3.20 -0.10 11.15
CA MET A 241 -2.25 -1.15 10.76
C MET A 241 -1.48 -1.71 11.95
N LEU A 242 -1.00 -0.84 12.84
CA LEU A 242 -0.27 -1.24 14.04
C LEU A 242 -1.13 -2.13 14.96
N LEU A 243 -2.40 -1.80 15.15
CA LEU A 243 -3.34 -2.62 15.92
C LEU A 243 -3.58 -3.99 15.28
N LEU A 244 -3.83 -4.03 13.97
CA LEU A 244 -4.12 -5.28 13.25
C LEU A 244 -2.89 -6.20 13.18
N PHE A 245 -1.72 -5.66 12.82
CA PHE A 245 -0.47 -6.42 12.81
C PHE A 245 0.00 -6.78 14.22
N GLY A 246 -0.22 -5.91 15.21
CA GLY A 246 0.08 -6.19 16.62
C GLY A 246 -0.73 -7.37 17.14
N SER A 247 -2.04 -7.38 16.89
CA SER A 247 -2.91 -8.51 17.22
C SER A 247 -2.48 -9.81 16.52
N PHE A 248 -2.15 -9.74 15.23
CA PHE A 248 -1.59 -10.88 14.49
C PHE A 248 -0.28 -11.39 15.11
N TYR A 249 0.64 -10.49 15.46
CA TYR A 249 1.95 -10.84 16.03
C TYR A 249 1.80 -11.52 17.40
N LEU A 250 0.98 -10.94 18.28
CA LEU A 250 0.68 -11.52 19.60
C LEU A 250 0.10 -12.94 19.44
N GLY A 251 -0.90 -13.09 18.59
CA GLY A 251 -1.55 -14.38 18.31
C GLY A 251 -0.63 -15.43 17.67
N ALA A 252 0.23 -15.02 16.74
CA ALA A 252 1.07 -15.94 15.97
C ALA A 252 2.32 -16.39 16.72
N TYR A 253 2.88 -15.54 17.60
CA TYR A 253 4.22 -15.73 18.16
C TYR A 253 4.31 -15.68 19.69
N ILE A 254 3.39 -15.03 20.40
CA ILE A 254 3.48 -14.85 21.86
C ILE A 254 2.48 -15.76 22.58
N THR A 255 1.21 -15.74 22.19
CA THR A 255 0.14 -16.42 22.92
C THR A 255 -0.05 -17.89 22.54
N LYS A 256 0.78 -18.44 21.64
CA LYS A 256 0.72 -19.88 21.33
C LYS A 256 1.14 -20.69 22.56
N PRO A 257 0.27 -21.56 23.11
CA PRO A 257 0.70 -22.47 24.16
C PRO A 257 1.85 -23.32 23.63
N LYS A 258 2.95 -23.41 24.38
CA LYS A 258 4.01 -24.39 24.12
C LYS A 258 3.32 -25.75 23.98
N LYS A 259 3.50 -26.43 22.85
CA LYS A 259 3.12 -27.85 22.75
C LYS A 259 3.76 -28.54 23.95
N LYS A 260 2.96 -29.10 24.85
CA LYS A 260 3.45 -30.06 25.83
C LYS A 260 4.05 -31.20 25.01
N THR A 261 5.37 -31.33 25.04
CA THR A 261 6.05 -32.53 24.60
C THR A 261 5.54 -33.64 25.51
N GLN A 262 4.68 -34.52 24.98
CA GLN A 262 4.43 -35.84 25.53
C GLN A 262 5.44 -36.79 24.88
#